data_AF-A0A2G9TK73-F1
#
_entry.id   AF-A0A2G9TK73-F1
#
_cell.length_a   1.000
_cell.length_b   1.000
_cell.length_c   1.000
_cell.angle_alpha   90.00
_cell.angle_beta   90.00
_cell.angle_gamma   90.00
#
_symmetry.space_group_name_H-M   'P 1'
#
loop_
_entity.id
_entity.type
_entity.pdbx_description
1 polymer ?
#
loop_
_entity_poly.entity_id
_entity_poly.type
_entity_poly.pdbx_seq_one_letter_code
_entity_poly.pdbx_strand_id
1 'polypeptide(L)'
;MNVESVEKRVKVKVLQTVLRNPDGKCVRIEDAASTIASRFAFSSLEIMQQMNPFDEKRRAREAARAEIFAIRHPETVAQISEYRDQRFQGSLKEQDLALRTSTTLYIGNLSFYTSEDQLYELFGRAGEVKRVIVGLDRFKKSPCGFCFVIYYTRADTENAVRCLNRTMLDGRLIRVDYDAGFVEGRQYGRGKHGGQVRDEYREQFDPDRGGYGKIWADKERK
;
A
#
# COMPACT_ATOMS: atom_id res chain seq x y z
N MET A 1 10.39 -23.99 -18.76
CA MET A 1 9.84 -23.97 -17.38
C MET A 1 8.51 -24.70 -17.40
N ASN A 2 8.35 -25.75 -16.60
CA ASN A 2 7.15 -26.60 -16.63
C ASN A 2 5.92 -25.88 -16.09
N VAL A 3 4.80 -25.99 -16.81
CA VAL A 3 3.48 -25.41 -16.51
C VAL A 3 3.00 -25.81 -15.11
N GLU A 4 3.34 -27.03 -14.68
CA GLU A 4 3.06 -27.61 -13.36
C GLU A 4 3.78 -26.88 -12.20
N SER A 5 4.98 -26.33 -12.45
CA SER A 5 5.75 -25.58 -11.45
C SER A 5 5.27 -24.14 -11.33
N VAL A 6 4.62 -23.60 -12.37
CA VAL A 6 3.93 -22.31 -12.35
C VAL A 6 2.59 -22.46 -11.63
N GLU A 7 1.86 -23.54 -11.88
CA GLU A 7 0.57 -23.84 -11.24
C GLU A 7 0.69 -24.08 -9.73
N LYS A 8 1.76 -24.76 -9.27
CA LYS A 8 2.07 -24.87 -7.83
C LYS A 8 2.42 -23.53 -7.19
N ARG A 9 3.10 -22.63 -7.92
CA ARG A 9 3.41 -21.26 -7.46
C ARG A 9 2.15 -20.37 -7.38
N VAL A 10 1.19 -20.59 -8.28
CA VAL A 10 -0.11 -19.90 -8.28
C VAL A 10 -1.01 -20.45 -7.17
N LYS A 11 -1.09 -21.77 -6.96
CA LYS A 11 -1.89 -22.41 -5.90
C LYS A 11 -1.49 -21.99 -4.48
N VAL A 12 -0.22 -21.63 -4.26
CA VAL A 12 0.27 -21.11 -2.97
C VAL A 12 -0.08 -19.62 -2.76
N LYS A 13 -0.33 -18.86 -3.82
CA LYS A 13 -0.60 -17.40 -3.76
C LYS A 13 -2.08 -17.05 -3.57
N VAL A 14 -3.00 -17.96 -3.93
CA VAL A 14 -4.45 -17.73 -3.90
C VAL A 14 -5.07 -17.81 -2.49
N LEU A 15 -4.34 -18.32 -1.49
CA LEU A 15 -4.80 -18.48 -0.10
C LEU A 15 -4.37 -17.35 0.86
N GLN A 16 -3.84 -16.23 0.35
CA GLN A 16 -3.27 -15.15 1.18
C GLN A 16 -4.23 -14.01 1.54
N THR A 17 -5.55 -14.18 1.45
CA THR A 17 -6.45 -13.16 2.02
C THR A 17 -6.42 -13.28 3.55
N VAL A 18 -6.24 -12.16 4.24
CA VAL A 18 -6.03 -12.12 5.70
C VAL A 18 -7.31 -11.56 6.34
N LEU A 19 -7.91 -12.30 7.28
CA LEU A 19 -9.06 -11.84 8.06
C LEU A 19 -8.57 -11.13 9.34
N ARG A 20 -9.30 -10.13 9.85
CA ARG A 20 -9.05 -9.57 11.18
C ARG A 20 -9.86 -10.35 12.22
N ASN A 21 -9.18 -10.83 13.26
CA ASN A 21 -9.83 -11.37 14.45
C ASN A 21 -10.43 -10.22 15.30
N PRO A 22 -11.30 -10.53 16.29
CA PRO A 22 -11.90 -9.55 17.21
C PRO A 22 -10.88 -8.65 17.92
N ASP A 23 -9.64 -9.12 18.12
CA ASP A 23 -8.53 -8.35 18.71
C ASP A 23 -7.79 -7.45 17.70
N GLY A 24 -8.31 -7.31 16.47
CA GLY A 24 -7.74 -6.49 15.41
C GLY A 24 -6.50 -7.07 14.73
N LYS A 25 -6.01 -8.25 15.15
CA LYS A 25 -4.88 -8.96 14.55
C LYS A 25 -5.27 -9.65 13.25
N CYS A 26 -4.41 -9.53 12.24
CA CYS A 26 -4.56 -10.20 10.95
C CYS A 26 -4.18 -11.68 11.10
N VAL A 27 -5.08 -12.58 10.70
CA VAL A 27 -4.91 -14.04 10.75
C VAL A 27 -5.06 -14.60 9.34
N ARG A 28 -4.19 -15.57 9.00
CA ARG A 28 -4.23 -16.21 7.68
C ARG A 28 -5.50 -17.03 7.54
N ILE A 29 -6.10 -17.05 6.36
CA ILE A 29 -7.29 -17.89 6.09
C ILE A 29 -7.04 -19.36 6.41
N GLU A 30 -5.81 -19.86 6.27
CA GLU A 30 -5.45 -21.24 6.61
C GLU A 30 -5.76 -21.61 8.09
N ASP A 31 -5.66 -20.65 9.02
CA ASP A 31 -6.01 -20.87 10.44
C ASP A 31 -7.53 -20.76 10.69
N ALA A 32 -8.26 -19.97 9.90
CA ALA A 32 -9.71 -19.79 10.01
C ALA A 32 -10.54 -20.84 9.24
N ALA A 33 -10.00 -21.34 8.12
CA ALA A 33 -10.65 -22.32 7.25
C ALA A 33 -10.81 -23.68 7.93
N SER A 34 -9.87 -24.08 8.80
CA SER A 34 -9.99 -25.33 9.57
C SER A 34 -11.22 -25.33 10.50
N THR A 35 -11.62 -24.15 10.99
CA THR A 35 -12.77 -23.97 11.90
C THR A 35 -14.10 -23.87 11.17
N ILE A 36 -14.13 -23.32 9.95
CA ILE A 36 -15.35 -23.17 9.14
C ILE A 36 -15.66 -24.46 8.36
N ALA A 37 -14.64 -25.15 7.85
CA ALA A 37 -14.78 -26.39 7.08
C ALA A 37 -15.39 -27.54 7.92
N SER A 38 -15.18 -27.55 9.24
CA SER A 38 -15.76 -28.56 10.13
C SER A 38 -17.26 -28.39 10.38
N ARG A 39 -17.90 -27.31 9.91
CA ARG A 39 -19.31 -27.00 10.23
C ARG A 39 -20.32 -27.14 9.08
N PHE A 40 -19.91 -27.20 7.81
CA PHE A 40 -20.86 -27.06 6.69
C PHE A 40 -20.79 -28.08 5.54
N ALA A 41 -19.96 -29.13 5.63
CA ALA A 41 -20.01 -30.29 4.71
C ALA A 41 -20.15 -29.96 3.20
N PHE A 42 -19.42 -28.95 2.71
CA PHE A 42 -19.31 -28.70 1.28
C PHE A 42 -18.21 -29.59 0.67
N SER A 43 -18.42 -30.06 -0.56
CA SER A 43 -17.36 -30.74 -1.30
C SER A 43 -16.23 -29.74 -1.57
N SER A 44 -14.99 -30.16 -1.36
CA SER A 44 -13.80 -29.32 -1.58
C SER A 44 -13.70 -28.79 -3.02
N LEU A 45 -14.42 -29.39 -3.97
CA LEU A 45 -14.43 -29.01 -5.38
C LEU A 45 -15.36 -27.82 -5.68
N GLU A 46 -16.51 -27.71 -5.00
CA GLU A 46 -17.50 -26.63 -5.22
C GLU A 46 -17.07 -25.29 -4.60
N ILE A 47 -16.38 -25.33 -3.45
CA ILE A 47 -15.77 -24.13 -2.85
C ILE A 47 -14.62 -23.60 -3.73
N MET A 48 -13.83 -24.50 -4.32
CA MET A 48 -12.69 -24.11 -5.17
C MET A 48 -13.13 -23.47 -6.50
N GLN A 49 -14.26 -23.89 -7.07
CA GLN A 49 -14.76 -23.32 -8.32
C GLN A 49 -15.35 -21.91 -8.16
N GLN A 50 -15.75 -21.50 -6.95
CA GLN A 50 -16.25 -20.15 -6.68
C GLN A 50 -15.16 -19.12 -6.32
N MET A 51 -13.94 -19.59 -6.02
CA MET A 51 -12.79 -18.76 -5.65
C MET A 51 -11.68 -18.73 -6.73
N ASN A 52 -12.06 -18.79 -8.02
CA ASN A 52 -11.09 -18.65 -9.13
C ASN A 52 -10.62 -17.18 -9.29
N PRO A 53 -9.37 -16.82 -8.97
CA PRO A 53 -8.91 -15.42 -8.91
C PRO A 53 -8.43 -14.86 -10.26
N PHE A 54 -8.67 -15.59 -11.35
CA PHE A 54 -7.97 -15.39 -12.63
C PHE A 54 -8.85 -14.97 -13.81
N ASP A 55 -10.07 -14.53 -13.57
CA ASP A 55 -10.95 -14.08 -14.65
C ASP A 55 -10.85 -12.57 -14.86
N GLU A 56 -10.04 -12.15 -15.83
CA GLU A 56 -9.78 -10.74 -16.16
C GLU A 56 -11.08 -9.97 -16.48
N LYS A 57 -12.07 -10.63 -17.10
CA LYS A 57 -13.40 -10.08 -17.36
C LYS A 57 -14.19 -9.79 -16.08
N ARG A 58 -14.04 -10.64 -15.06
CA ARG A 58 -14.68 -10.44 -13.75
C ARG A 58 -14.04 -9.26 -13.02
N ARG A 59 -12.71 -9.14 -13.04
CA ARG A 59 -11.99 -7.98 -12.47
C ARG A 59 -12.43 -6.67 -13.15
N ALA A 60 -12.52 -6.66 -14.48
CA ALA A 60 -12.99 -5.49 -15.21
C ALA A 60 -14.43 -5.10 -14.82
N ARG A 61 -15.33 -6.08 -14.67
CA ARG A 61 -16.72 -5.86 -14.25
C ARG A 61 -16.85 -5.40 -12.80
N GLU A 62 -16.06 -5.97 -11.89
CA GLU A 62 -16.01 -5.57 -10.49
C GLU A 62 -15.40 -4.17 -10.33
N ALA A 63 -14.33 -3.85 -11.08
CA ALA A 63 -13.75 -2.51 -11.13
C ALA A 63 -14.76 -1.47 -11.64
N ALA A 64 -15.45 -1.74 -12.75
CA ALA A 64 -16.49 -0.86 -13.28
C ALA A 64 -17.65 -0.67 -12.28
N ARG A 65 -18.03 -1.73 -11.55
CA ARG A 65 -19.07 -1.66 -10.53
C ARG A 65 -18.63 -0.81 -9.33
N ALA A 66 -17.37 -0.94 -8.91
CA ALA A 66 -16.78 -0.12 -7.85
C ALA A 66 -16.72 1.37 -8.25
N GLU A 67 -16.36 1.68 -9.50
CA GLU A 67 -16.40 3.04 -10.04
C GLU A 67 -17.81 3.65 -9.96
N ILE A 68 -18.83 2.92 -10.44
CA ILE A 68 -20.23 3.38 -10.40
C ILE A 68 -20.70 3.60 -8.96
N PHE A 69 -20.32 2.71 -8.03
CA PHE A 69 -20.68 2.84 -6.62
C PHE A 69 -20.04 4.08 -5.98
N ALA A 70 -18.76 4.34 -6.27
CA ALA A 70 -18.03 5.51 -5.78
C ALA A 70 -18.58 6.84 -6.32
N ILE A 71 -19.11 6.86 -7.55
CA ILE A 71 -19.80 8.02 -8.13
C ILE A 71 -21.14 8.29 -7.45
N ARG A 72 -21.86 7.23 -7.05
CA ARG A 72 -23.22 7.34 -6.49
C ARG A 72 -23.29 7.69 -5.01
N HIS A 73 -22.21 7.57 -4.24
CA HIS A 73 -22.21 7.81 -2.78
C HIS A 73 -21.10 8.78 -2.34
N PRO A 74 -21.23 10.09 -2.68
CA PRO A 74 -20.22 11.11 -2.41
C PRO A 74 -20.12 11.56 -0.93
N GLU A 75 -20.93 11.01 -0.02
CA GLU A 75 -20.96 11.34 1.41
C GLU A 75 -20.13 10.40 2.31
N THR A 76 -19.66 9.26 1.80
CA THR A 76 -18.68 8.38 2.49
C THR A 76 -17.22 8.89 2.42
N VAL A 77 -17.05 10.16 2.03
CA VAL A 77 -15.92 10.66 1.24
C VAL A 77 -14.92 11.52 2.00
N ALA A 78 -15.32 12.03 3.16
CA ALA A 78 -14.49 12.92 3.96
C ALA A 78 -13.18 12.27 4.48
N GLN A 79 -12.95 10.96 4.27
CA GLN A 79 -11.82 10.22 4.84
C GLN A 79 -11.14 9.21 3.89
N ILE A 80 -11.17 9.39 2.56
CA ILE A 80 -10.47 8.43 1.68
C ILE A 80 -8.97 8.38 1.99
N SER A 81 -8.31 9.53 2.08
CA SER A 81 -6.87 9.60 2.32
C SER A 81 -6.55 10.90 3.04
N GLU A 82 -5.78 10.80 4.13
CA GLU A 82 -5.20 11.97 4.79
C GLU A 82 -4.06 12.55 3.93
N TYR A 83 -3.43 11.75 3.06
CA TYR A 83 -2.40 12.20 2.13
C TYR A 83 -3.00 12.72 0.82
N ARG A 84 -2.64 13.95 0.43
CA ARG A 84 -2.96 14.49 -0.89
C ARG A 84 -1.72 15.11 -1.52
N ASP A 85 -1.47 14.79 -2.78
CA ASP A 85 -0.38 15.42 -3.51
C ASP A 85 -0.72 16.88 -3.83
N GLN A 86 -0.03 17.82 -3.19
CA GLN A 86 -0.17 19.26 -3.43
C GLN A 86 0.28 19.71 -4.83
N ARG A 87 1.01 18.87 -5.57
CA ARG A 87 1.46 19.14 -6.95
C ARG A 87 0.71 18.29 -7.97
N PHE A 88 -0.45 17.74 -7.62
CA PHE A 88 -1.30 17.04 -8.57
C PHE A 88 -1.70 17.98 -9.72
N GLN A 89 -1.59 17.50 -10.97
CA GLN A 89 -1.99 18.27 -12.14
C GLN A 89 -3.46 17.98 -12.44
N GLY A 90 -4.33 18.90 -12.03
CA GLY A 90 -5.77 18.81 -12.21
C GLY A 90 -6.53 19.52 -11.11
N SER A 91 -7.85 19.53 -11.24
CA SER A 91 -8.77 20.05 -10.24
C SER A 91 -8.84 19.13 -9.01
N LEU A 92 -9.32 19.68 -7.88
CA LEU A 92 -9.58 18.91 -6.67
C LEU A 92 -10.55 17.74 -6.91
N LYS A 93 -11.53 17.93 -7.81
CA LYS A 93 -12.50 16.88 -8.19
C LYS A 93 -11.83 15.73 -8.93
N GLU A 94 -10.94 16.04 -9.87
CA GLU A 94 -10.17 15.03 -10.61
C GLU A 94 -9.21 14.27 -9.69
N GLN A 95 -8.56 14.97 -8.75
CA GLN A 95 -7.71 14.32 -7.75
C GLN A 95 -8.52 13.37 -6.86
N ASP A 96 -9.71 13.79 -6.42
CA ASP A 96 -10.58 12.97 -5.60
C ASP A 96 -11.06 11.72 -6.34
N LEU A 97 -11.44 11.87 -7.61
CA LEU A 97 -11.76 10.74 -8.48
C LEU A 97 -10.57 9.80 -8.63
N ALA A 98 -9.38 10.32 -8.88
CA ALA A 98 -8.17 9.52 -9.00
C ALA A 98 -7.84 8.76 -7.70
N LEU A 99 -8.00 9.37 -6.52
CA LEU A 99 -7.80 8.70 -5.24
C LEU A 99 -8.78 7.52 -5.02
N ARG A 100 -10.00 7.60 -5.58
CA ARG A 100 -11.01 6.52 -5.50
C ARG A 100 -10.70 5.32 -6.37
N THR A 101 -10.10 5.55 -7.53
CA THR A 101 -9.94 4.50 -8.55
C THR A 101 -8.50 4.02 -8.68
N SER A 102 -7.52 4.79 -8.20
CA SER A 102 -6.10 4.47 -8.28
C SER A 102 -5.73 3.16 -7.58
N THR A 103 -4.76 2.45 -8.15
CA THR A 103 -4.10 1.28 -7.55
C THR A 103 -2.74 1.62 -6.94
N THR A 104 -2.47 2.91 -6.71
CA THR A 104 -1.22 3.41 -6.13
C THR A 104 -1.44 3.84 -4.69
N LEU A 105 -0.51 3.44 -3.82
CA LEU A 105 -0.43 3.87 -2.43
C LEU A 105 0.82 4.70 -2.19
N TYR A 106 0.69 5.74 -1.37
CA TYR A 106 1.81 6.41 -0.72
C TYR A 106 2.08 5.76 0.62
N ILE A 107 3.33 5.35 0.86
CA ILE A 107 3.77 4.78 2.13
C ILE A 107 4.69 5.76 2.82
N GLY A 108 4.24 6.28 3.96
CA GLY A 108 4.96 7.23 4.79
C GLY A 108 5.55 6.61 6.05
N ASN A 109 6.40 7.40 6.69
CA ASN A 109 7.07 7.09 7.96
C ASN A 109 8.01 5.86 7.95
N LEU A 110 8.56 5.51 6.79
CA LEU A 110 9.57 4.45 6.68
C LEU A 110 10.90 4.87 7.32
N SER A 111 11.69 3.88 7.72
CA SER A 111 13.10 4.11 8.05
C SER A 111 13.87 4.45 6.77
N PHE A 112 14.98 5.18 6.87
CA PHE A 112 15.91 5.37 5.74
C PHE A 112 16.63 4.07 5.38
N TYR A 113 16.62 3.08 6.28
CA TYR A 113 17.24 1.78 6.11
C TYR A 113 16.27 0.70 5.62
N THR A 114 14.97 1.00 5.52
CA THR A 114 13.97 0.06 4.98
C THR A 114 14.29 -0.24 3.52
N SER A 115 14.56 -1.50 3.23
CA SER A 115 14.89 -1.99 1.88
C SER A 115 13.65 -2.20 1.01
N GLU A 116 13.86 -2.22 -0.30
CA GLU A 116 12.80 -2.52 -1.27
C GLU A 116 12.25 -3.94 -1.10
N ASP A 117 13.11 -4.91 -0.77
CA ASP A 117 12.70 -6.31 -0.55
C ASP A 117 11.74 -6.43 0.63
N GLN A 118 12.00 -5.72 1.73
CA GLN A 118 11.08 -5.69 2.89
C GLN A 118 9.72 -5.08 2.53
N LEU A 119 9.70 -4.07 1.63
CA LEU A 119 8.46 -3.50 1.12
C LEU A 119 7.69 -4.53 0.28
N TYR A 120 8.37 -5.23 -0.63
CA TYR A 120 7.74 -6.30 -1.41
C TYR A 120 7.20 -7.42 -0.52
N GLU A 121 7.94 -7.82 0.51
CA GLU A 121 7.50 -8.86 1.45
C GLU A 121 6.25 -8.43 2.23
N LEU A 122 6.24 -7.23 2.80
CA LEU A 122 5.12 -6.75 3.61
C LEU A 122 3.88 -6.50 2.76
N PHE A 123 4.02 -5.76 1.66
CA PHE A 123 2.88 -5.38 0.81
C PHE A 123 2.39 -6.55 -0.06
N GLY A 124 3.24 -7.54 -0.34
CA GLY A 124 2.82 -8.80 -0.96
C GLY A 124 1.77 -9.58 -0.16
N ARG A 125 1.64 -9.32 1.16
CA ARG A 125 0.62 -9.94 2.03
C ARG A 125 -0.79 -9.42 1.77
N ALA A 126 -0.93 -8.22 1.17
CA ALA A 126 -2.23 -7.63 0.88
C ALA A 126 -2.72 -7.94 -0.54
N GLY A 127 -1.81 -8.26 -1.47
CA GLY A 127 -2.13 -8.62 -2.84
C GLY A 127 -0.90 -8.60 -3.74
N GLU A 128 -1.11 -8.78 -5.04
CA GLU A 128 0.00 -8.83 -6.00
C GLU A 128 0.53 -7.42 -6.32
N VAL A 129 1.74 -7.15 -5.86
CA VAL A 129 2.43 -5.87 -6.11
C VAL A 129 2.95 -5.83 -7.55
N LYS A 130 2.49 -4.82 -8.30
CA LYS A 130 2.97 -4.53 -9.66
C LYS A 130 4.34 -3.89 -9.64
N ARG A 131 4.55 -2.91 -8.75
CA ARG A 131 5.81 -2.16 -8.65
C ARG A 131 5.95 -1.47 -7.30
N VAL A 132 7.15 -1.48 -6.75
CA VAL A 132 7.56 -0.58 -5.66
C VAL A 132 8.44 0.52 -6.24
N ILE A 133 8.29 1.75 -5.73
CA ILE A 133 9.09 2.90 -6.13
C ILE A 133 9.57 3.59 -4.86
N VAL A 134 10.83 3.38 -4.52
CA VAL A 134 11.43 3.96 -3.31
C VAL A 134 11.57 5.48 -3.48
N GLY A 135 11.12 6.21 -2.46
CA GLY A 135 11.27 7.66 -2.39
C GLY A 135 12.71 8.03 -2.07
N LEU A 136 13.32 8.83 -2.93
CA LEU A 136 14.72 9.21 -2.87
C LEU A 136 14.90 10.69 -2.54
N ASP A 137 15.98 11.02 -1.85
CA ASP A 137 16.49 12.38 -1.78
C ASP A 137 16.81 12.87 -3.19
N ARG A 138 16.30 14.05 -3.55
CA ARG A 138 16.43 14.62 -4.90
C ARG A 138 17.89 14.80 -5.33
N PHE A 139 18.79 15.09 -4.39
CA PHE A 139 20.19 15.38 -4.67
C PHE A 139 21.08 14.16 -4.41
N LYS A 140 20.94 13.53 -3.24
CA LYS A 140 21.79 12.40 -2.82
C LYS A 140 21.40 11.06 -3.44
N LYS A 141 20.18 10.97 -4.01
CA LYS A 141 19.63 9.74 -4.58
C LYS A 141 19.60 8.55 -3.61
N SER A 142 19.54 8.83 -2.31
CA SER A 142 19.41 7.83 -1.24
C SER A 142 17.97 7.80 -0.72
N PRO A 143 17.49 6.70 -0.14
CA PRO A 143 16.14 6.63 0.43
C PRO A 143 15.87 7.77 1.42
N CYS A 144 14.71 8.42 1.30
CA CYS A 144 14.28 9.47 2.24
C CYS A 144 12.97 9.10 2.96
N GLY A 145 12.74 7.81 3.17
CA GLY A 145 11.76 7.29 4.12
C GLY A 145 10.30 7.48 3.70
N PHE A 146 10.05 7.32 2.40
CA PHE A 146 8.73 7.04 1.84
C PHE A 146 8.87 6.17 0.60
N CYS A 147 7.78 5.62 0.10
CA CYS A 147 7.74 4.97 -1.20
C CYS A 147 6.34 5.03 -1.81
N PHE A 148 6.22 4.58 -3.06
CA PHE A 148 4.96 4.23 -3.67
C PHE A 148 4.88 2.73 -3.88
N VAL A 149 3.70 2.17 -3.62
CA VAL A 149 3.38 0.77 -3.92
C VAL A 149 2.23 0.76 -4.91
N ILE A 150 2.44 0.13 -6.06
CA ILE A 150 1.45 0.02 -7.12
C ILE A 150 0.97 -1.43 -7.16
N TYR A 151 -0.34 -1.65 -7.04
CA TYR A 151 -0.97 -2.95 -7.24
C TYR A 151 -1.55 -3.09 -8.65
N TYR A 152 -1.85 -4.34 -9.03
CA TYR A 152 -2.61 -4.61 -10.24
C TYR A 152 -4.09 -4.26 -10.11
N THR A 153 -4.66 -4.39 -8.91
CA THR A 153 -6.10 -4.19 -8.69
C THR A 153 -6.37 -3.19 -7.58
N ARG A 154 -7.53 -2.53 -7.67
CA ARG A 154 -8.02 -1.63 -6.63
C ARG A 154 -8.36 -2.37 -5.34
N ALA A 155 -8.88 -3.60 -5.44
CA ALA A 155 -9.19 -4.42 -4.27
C ALA A 155 -7.95 -4.71 -3.39
N ASP A 156 -6.80 -4.99 -4.00
CA ASP A 156 -5.53 -5.21 -3.28
C ASP A 156 -5.05 -3.93 -2.57
N THR A 157 -5.28 -2.78 -3.21
CA THR A 157 -4.96 -1.45 -2.67
C THR A 157 -5.81 -1.15 -1.43
N GLU A 158 -7.12 -1.45 -1.49
CA GLU A 158 -8.03 -1.31 -0.36
C GLU A 158 -7.70 -2.26 0.79
N ASN A 159 -7.32 -3.50 0.47
CA ASN A 159 -6.86 -4.47 1.46
C ASN A 159 -5.59 -3.99 2.17
N ALA A 160 -4.62 -3.46 1.42
CA ALA A 160 -3.39 -2.92 1.99
C ALA A 160 -3.66 -1.73 2.94
N VAL A 161 -4.52 -0.80 2.55
CA VAL A 161 -4.92 0.32 3.44
C VAL A 161 -5.61 -0.19 4.69
N ARG A 162 -6.52 -1.17 4.56
CA ARG A 162 -7.25 -1.74 5.71
C ARG A 162 -6.34 -2.53 6.66
N CYS A 163 -5.37 -3.26 6.14
CA CYS A 163 -4.65 -4.28 6.90
C CYS A 163 -3.23 -3.84 7.29
N LEU A 164 -2.57 -3.00 6.49
CA LEU A 164 -1.17 -2.62 6.68
C LEU A 164 -0.99 -1.20 7.20
N ASN A 165 -2.00 -0.33 7.09
CA ASN A 165 -1.91 1.01 7.68
C ASN A 165 -1.73 0.92 9.20
N ARG A 166 -0.78 1.70 9.74
CA ARG A 166 -0.40 1.72 11.16
C ARG A 166 0.14 0.38 11.68
N THR A 167 0.70 -0.46 10.80
CA THR A 167 1.49 -1.63 11.22
C THR A 167 2.95 -1.27 11.41
N MET A 168 3.71 -2.16 12.07
CA MET A 168 5.14 -1.95 12.31
C MET A 168 5.99 -2.45 11.14
N LEU A 169 6.93 -1.63 10.70
CA LEU A 169 8.04 -2.01 9.81
C LEU A 169 9.31 -1.33 10.31
N ASP A 170 10.37 -2.10 10.55
CA ASP A 170 11.64 -1.62 11.12
C ASP A 170 11.45 -0.77 12.40
N GLY A 171 10.55 -1.21 13.29
CA GLY A 171 10.25 -0.51 14.55
C GLY A 171 9.40 0.75 14.40
N ARG A 172 8.89 1.06 13.20
CA ARG A 172 8.12 2.27 12.91
C ARG A 172 6.69 1.94 12.51
N LEU A 173 5.74 2.71 13.04
CA LEU A 173 4.36 2.68 12.57
C LEU A 173 4.28 3.34 11.19
N ILE A 174 4.10 2.52 10.15
CA ILE A 174 3.98 3.02 8.79
C ILE A 174 2.61 3.63 8.54
N ARG A 175 2.57 4.63 7.66
CA ARG A 175 1.32 5.25 7.22
C ARG A 175 1.06 4.86 5.77
N VAL A 176 -0.10 4.27 5.50
CA VAL A 176 -0.48 3.78 4.19
C VAL A 176 -1.71 4.56 3.73
N ASP A 177 -1.56 5.30 2.63
CA ASP A 177 -2.60 6.17 2.09
C ASP A 177 -2.78 5.94 0.60
N TYR A 178 -3.99 6.21 0.11
CA TYR A 178 -4.21 6.27 -1.34
C TYR A 178 -3.45 7.43 -1.95
N ASP A 179 -2.95 7.20 -3.16
CA ASP A 179 -2.27 8.17 -3.98
C ASP A 179 -2.95 8.25 -5.36
N ALA A 180 -3.01 9.45 -5.94
CA ALA A 180 -3.74 9.69 -7.19
C ALA A 180 -3.08 9.05 -8.43
N GLY A 181 -1.90 8.44 -8.29
CA GLY A 181 -1.17 7.78 -9.36
C GLY A 181 0.27 8.24 -9.43
N PHE A 182 1.19 7.30 -9.66
CA PHE A 182 2.59 7.63 -9.81
C PHE A 182 2.86 8.31 -11.16
N VAL A 183 3.67 9.37 -11.12
CA VAL A 183 4.23 10.06 -12.29
C VAL A 183 5.72 10.25 -12.05
N GLU A 184 6.51 10.16 -13.12
CA GLU A 184 7.96 10.33 -13.06
C GLU A 184 8.34 11.66 -12.41
N GLY A 185 9.37 11.63 -11.55
CA GLY A 185 9.80 12.76 -10.73
C GLY A 185 9.16 12.78 -9.33
N ARG A 186 8.03 12.10 -9.10
CA ARG A 186 7.40 12.02 -7.76
C ARG A 186 8.19 11.17 -6.77
N GLN A 187 9.11 10.31 -7.24
CA GLN A 187 10.00 9.57 -6.37
C GLN A 187 10.95 10.48 -5.59
N TYR A 188 11.15 11.74 -5.99
CA TYR A 188 12.06 12.63 -5.30
C TYR A 188 11.38 13.42 -4.17
N GLY A 189 12.04 13.45 -3.01
CA GLY A 189 11.71 14.33 -1.90
C GLY A 189 11.61 15.80 -2.35
N ARG A 190 10.71 16.55 -1.71
CA ARG A 190 10.36 17.93 -2.09
C ARG A 190 10.87 18.99 -1.12
N GLY A 191 11.54 18.60 -0.05
CA GLY A 191 12.22 19.52 0.86
C GLY A 191 13.29 20.33 0.12
N LYS A 192 13.57 21.54 0.61
CA LYS A 192 14.66 22.40 0.15
C LYS A 192 16.00 21.65 0.06
N HIS A 193 16.31 20.79 1.03
CA HIS A 193 17.57 20.03 1.12
C HIS A 193 17.57 18.68 0.40
N GLY A 194 16.52 18.38 -0.37
CA GLY A 194 16.41 17.17 -1.20
C GLY A 194 15.54 16.06 -0.62
N GLY A 195 15.51 15.93 0.71
CA GLY A 195 14.66 14.97 1.43
C GLY A 195 13.18 15.33 1.47
N GLN A 196 12.40 14.76 2.39
CA GLN A 196 10.99 15.12 2.54
C GLN A 196 10.84 16.46 3.26
N VAL A 197 9.79 17.23 2.91
CA VAL A 197 9.48 18.53 3.55
C VAL A 197 9.33 18.38 5.07
N ARG A 198 8.70 17.30 5.54
CA ARG A 198 8.52 17.02 6.98
C ARG A 198 9.84 16.83 7.74
N ASP A 199 10.88 16.33 7.08
CA ASP A 199 12.18 16.10 7.72
C ASP A 199 12.98 17.41 7.84
N GLU A 200 12.55 18.51 7.21
CA GLU A 200 13.26 19.79 7.31
C GLU A 200 13.03 20.47 8.67
N TYR A 201 11.80 20.36 9.17
CA TYR A 201 11.32 21.03 10.38
C TYR A 201 11.28 20.12 11.61
N ARG A 202 11.74 18.87 11.50
CA ARG A 202 11.69 17.92 12.60
C ARG A 202 12.65 18.32 13.73
N GLU A 203 12.10 18.58 14.91
CA GLU A 203 12.85 19.00 16.09
C GLU A 203 13.43 17.81 16.88
N GLN A 204 12.69 16.71 16.99
CA GLN A 204 13.17 15.54 17.74
C GLN A 204 14.26 14.82 16.95
N PHE A 205 15.29 14.28 17.63
CA PHE A 205 16.28 13.40 17.00
C PHE A 205 15.64 12.06 16.60
N ASP A 206 15.92 11.60 15.38
CA ASP A 206 15.44 10.31 14.88
C ASP A 206 16.58 9.64 14.09
N PRO A 207 17.23 8.60 14.64
CA PRO A 207 18.39 7.95 14.02
C PRO A 207 18.03 7.26 12.70
N ASP A 208 16.79 6.79 12.55
CA ASP A 208 16.28 6.15 11.34
C ASP A 208 15.90 7.17 10.25
N ARG A 209 15.99 8.46 10.56
CA ARG A 209 15.70 9.59 9.66
C ARG A 209 16.87 10.55 9.54
N GLY A 210 18.09 10.06 9.81
CA GLY A 210 19.34 10.80 9.61
C GLY A 210 19.66 11.85 10.68
N GLY A 211 19.12 11.71 11.89
CA GLY A 211 19.45 12.58 13.04
C GLY A 211 18.41 13.68 13.25
N TYR A 212 18.81 14.93 13.48
CA TYR A 212 17.88 16.07 13.58
C TYR A 212 17.36 16.54 12.20
N GLY A 213 16.25 17.27 12.18
CA GLY A 213 15.78 17.95 10.98
C GLY A 213 16.78 18.99 10.48
N LYS A 214 16.79 19.25 9.17
CA LYS A 214 17.87 20.03 8.52
C LYS A 214 17.99 21.46 9.05
N ILE A 215 16.86 22.12 9.31
CA ILE A 215 16.87 23.49 9.84
C ILE A 215 17.46 23.52 11.26
N TRP A 216 17.22 22.49 12.08
CA TRP A 216 17.78 22.40 13.42
C TRP A 216 19.28 22.05 13.38
N ALA A 217 19.66 21.09 12.54
CA ALA A 217 21.05 20.70 12.36
C ALA A 217 21.94 21.86 11.85
N ASP A 218 21.39 22.76 11.02
CA ASP A 218 22.11 23.94 10.54
C ASP A 218 22.25 25.03 11.62
N LYS A 219 21.31 25.10 12.58
CA LYS A 219 21.40 26.03 13.73
C LYS A 219 22.46 25.57 14.72
N GLU A 220 22.51 24.28 15.06
CA GLU A 220 23.50 23.70 15.98
C GLU A 220 24.94 23.78 15.47
N ARG A 221 25.13 23.96 14.15
CA ARG A 221 26.46 24.09 13.51
C ARG A 221 27.02 25.51 13.52
N LYS A 222 26.22 26.51 13.89
CA LYS A 222 26.62 27.93 13.96
C LYS A 222 26.89 28.32 15.40
#